data_AF-A0A5N6WZX1-F1
#
_entry.id   AF-A0A5N6WZX1-F1
#
_cell.length_a   1.000
_cell.length_b   1.000
_cell.length_c   1.000
_cell.angle_alpha   90.00
_cell.angle_beta   90.00
_cell.angle_gamma   90.00
#
_symmetry.space_group_name_H-M   'P 1'
#
loop_
_entity.id
_entity.type
_entity.pdbx_description
1 polymer ?
#
loop_
_entity_poly.entity_id
_entity_poly.type
_entity_poly.pdbx_seq_one_letter_code
_entity_poly.pdbx_strand_id
1 'polypeptide(L)'
;MLAGEYAPFRHPVPSVWLDASEKRVKGLLRTTAPGLLAAIGNYMSHVYKIIADAQITNGGPVILLQAENEYSMFEGEALGPDRQYMQYFINKARDAGLVVPITSNDASNNGYNAPGTGLGAVDIYGYDQYPIGVGWYSLCDWPAGLKVDLCFRCQKLSLYSIGGGTNWGNLGYLDFYSSYDLGAMIAEDDTVTREKYSEAKSQGQFFKLALATTLHGLSNQIQPRCYHPAL
;
A
#
# COMPACT_ATOMS: atom_id res chain seq x y z
N MET A 1 4.60 11.19 -8.20
CA MET A 1 5.43 9.98 -8.11
C MET A 1 4.98 9.25 -6.84
N LEU A 2 4.36 8.08 -6.97
CA LEU A 2 3.49 7.45 -5.96
C LEU A 2 3.91 6.00 -5.66
N ALA A 3 3.48 5.42 -4.53
CA ALA A 3 3.88 4.10 -4.00
C ALA A 3 3.80 2.95 -5.03
N GLY A 4 2.81 3.00 -5.91
CA GLY A 4 2.52 2.03 -6.96
C GLY A 4 3.49 2.03 -8.12
N GLU A 5 4.24 3.12 -8.31
CA GLU A 5 5.39 3.15 -9.23
C GLU A 5 6.61 2.42 -8.64
N TYR A 6 6.59 2.07 -7.35
CA TYR A 6 7.74 1.49 -6.67
C TYR A 6 7.71 -0.01 -6.54
N ALA A 7 6.60 -0.73 -6.73
CA ALA A 7 6.69 -2.16 -6.97
C ALA A 7 7.46 -2.31 -8.29
N PRO A 8 8.76 -2.66 -8.26
CA PRO A 8 9.70 -2.38 -9.34
C PRO A 8 9.54 -3.42 -10.44
N PHE A 9 8.38 -4.04 -10.57
CA PHE A 9 8.16 -5.18 -11.42
C PHE A 9 7.90 -4.71 -12.83
N ARG A 10 8.39 -5.49 -13.79
CA ARG A 10 8.28 -5.27 -15.23
C ARG A 10 6.83 -5.12 -15.64
N HIS A 11 6.35 -3.88 -15.58
CA HIS A 11 4.96 -3.43 -15.65
C HIS A 11 4.08 -4.13 -14.59
N PRO A 12 3.20 -3.41 -13.86
CA PRO A 12 2.36 -4.01 -12.83
C PRO A 12 1.58 -5.20 -13.40
N VAL A 13 1.76 -6.35 -12.75
CA VAL A 13 1.20 -7.67 -13.09
C VAL A 13 -0.25 -7.52 -13.57
N PRO A 14 -0.63 -7.91 -14.82
CA PRO A 14 -0.05 -8.94 -15.70
C PRO A 14 0.32 -8.43 -17.12
N SER A 15 1.58 -8.14 -17.38
CA SER A 15 1.92 -7.17 -18.44
C SER A 15 2.70 -7.67 -19.65
N VAL A 16 3.36 -8.84 -19.63
CA VAL A 16 4.04 -9.28 -20.88
C VAL A 16 3.01 -9.61 -21.98
N TRP A 17 1.83 -10.09 -21.60
CA TRP A 17 0.72 -10.34 -22.52
C TRP A 17 -0.15 -9.11 -22.74
N LEU A 18 -0.35 -8.27 -21.72
CA LEU A 18 -1.17 -7.06 -21.87
C LEU A 18 -0.51 -6.02 -22.78
N ASP A 19 0.82 -5.88 -22.71
CA ASP A 19 1.60 -4.96 -23.54
C ASP A 19 1.74 -5.49 -24.99
N ALA A 20 1.95 -6.80 -25.15
CA ALA A 20 1.77 -7.48 -26.44
C ALA A 20 0.29 -7.43 -26.94
N SER A 21 -0.66 -7.07 -26.06
CA SER A 21 -2.08 -6.93 -26.33
C SER A 21 -2.59 -5.50 -26.38
N GLU A 22 -1.79 -4.44 -26.26
CA GLU A 22 -2.29 -3.10 -26.62
C GLU A 22 -2.77 -3.08 -28.08
N LYS A 23 -2.28 -4.04 -28.89
CA LYS A 23 -2.79 -4.37 -30.23
C LYS A 23 -3.95 -5.38 -30.30
N ARG A 24 -4.29 -6.13 -29.24
CA ARG A 24 -5.31 -7.22 -29.22
C ARG A 24 -6.47 -7.01 -28.24
N VAL A 25 -6.24 -6.44 -27.06
CA VAL A 25 -7.25 -6.10 -26.05
C VAL A 25 -7.48 -4.60 -26.10
N LYS A 26 -8.61 -4.18 -26.68
CA LYS A 26 -8.98 -2.77 -26.80
C LYS A 26 -9.61 -2.29 -25.49
N GLY A 27 -9.13 -1.16 -24.97
CA GLY A 27 -9.69 -0.50 -23.79
C GLY A 27 -8.64 0.29 -23.00
N LEU A 28 -9.08 1.28 -22.23
CA LEU A 28 -8.20 2.03 -21.34
C LEU A 28 -7.86 1.17 -20.12
N LEU A 29 -6.57 1.05 -19.78
CA LEU A 29 -6.12 0.32 -18.59
C LEU A 29 -6.76 0.88 -17.32
N ARG A 30 -6.95 0.01 -16.33
CA ARG A 30 -7.54 0.37 -15.02
C ARG A 30 -8.96 0.97 -15.13
N THR A 31 -9.76 0.44 -16.06
CA THR A 31 -11.18 0.76 -16.25
C THR A 31 -12.01 -0.52 -16.39
N THR A 32 -13.33 -0.37 -16.48
CA THR A 32 -14.27 -1.46 -16.78
C THR A 32 -14.29 -1.96 -18.23
N ALA A 33 -13.28 -1.63 -19.06
CA ALA A 33 -13.22 -2.13 -20.42
C ALA A 33 -13.35 -3.68 -20.46
N PRO A 34 -14.37 -4.26 -21.11
CA PRO A 34 -14.70 -5.68 -20.99
C PRO A 34 -13.55 -6.61 -21.37
N GLY A 35 -12.78 -6.24 -22.40
CA GLY A 35 -11.61 -7.02 -22.84
C GLY A 35 -10.52 -7.08 -21.77
N LEU A 36 -10.31 -6.00 -21.02
CA LEU A 36 -9.32 -5.96 -19.94
C LEU A 36 -9.79 -6.76 -18.72
N LEU A 37 -11.04 -6.58 -18.31
CA LEU A 37 -11.61 -7.36 -17.19
C LEU A 37 -11.57 -8.87 -17.49
N ALA A 38 -11.89 -9.27 -18.72
CA ALA A 38 -11.78 -10.65 -19.17
C ALA A 38 -10.33 -11.16 -19.13
N ALA A 39 -9.36 -10.34 -19.54
CA ALA A 39 -7.95 -10.72 -19.58
C ALA A 39 -7.37 -10.97 -18.17
N ILE A 40 -7.75 -10.15 -17.17
CA ILE A 40 -7.24 -10.29 -15.81
C ILE A 40 -8.06 -11.26 -14.95
N GLY A 41 -9.30 -11.56 -15.34
CA GLY A 41 -10.26 -12.27 -14.49
C GLY A 41 -9.81 -13.67 -14.06
N ASN A 42 -9.12 -14.41 -14.93
CA ASN A 42 -8.59 -15.74 -14.59
C ASN A 42 -7.52 -15.65 -13.49
N TYR A 43 -6.55 -14.73 -13.64
CA TYR A 43 -5.51 -14.50 -12.65
C TYR A 43 -6.10 -14.08 -11.30
N MET A 44 -6.98 -13.07 -11.31
CA MET A 44 -7.60 -12.57 -10.07
C MET A 44 -8.38 -13.65 -9.33
N SER A 45 -9.13 -14.49 -10.05
CA SER A 45 -9.93 -15.56 -9.43
C SER A 45 -9.05 -16.60 -8.72
N HIS A 46 -7.90 -16.97 -9.32
CA HIS A 46 -6.97 -17.93 -8.70
C HIS A 46 -6.21 -17.32 -7.53
N VAL A 47 -5.71 -16.09 -7.67
CA VAL A 47 -4.98 -15.41 -6.58
C VAL A 47 -5.89 -15.18 -5.38
N TYR A 48 -7.11 -14.68 -5.60
CA TYR A 48 -8.03 -14.47 -4.50
C TYR A 48 -8.47 -15.78 -3.85
N LYS A 49 -8.56 -16.89 -4.58
CA LYS A 49 -8.81 -18.20 -3.97
C LYS A 49 -7.69 -18.64 -3.04
N ILE A 50 -6.43 -18.48 -3.47
CA ILE A 50 -5.25 -18.78 -2.63
C ILE A 50 -5.28 -17.93 -1.35
N ILE A 51 -5.57 -16.64 -1.49
CA ILE A 51 -5.64 -15.71 -0.35
C ILE A 51 -6.79 -16.07 0.60
N ALA A 52 -7.98 -16.36 0.06
CA ALA A 52 -9.16 -16.74 0.85
C ALA A 52 -8.93 -18.03 1.63
N ASP A 53 -8.25 -19.03 1.05
CA ASP A 53 -7.89 -20.25 1.76
C ASP A 53 -6.94 -20.00 2.93
N ALA A 54 -6.05 -19.01 2.81
CA ALA A 54 -5.08 -18.62 3.82
C ALA A 54 -5.59 -17.58 4.84
N GLN A 55 -6.89 -17.26 4.85
CA GLN A 55 -7.44 -16.27 5.77
C GLN A 55 -7.57 -16.79 7.20
N ILE A 56 -7.55 -15.85 8.16
CA ILE A 56 -7.55 -16.15 9.60
C ILE A 56 -8.75 -16.98 10.05
N THR A 57 -9.91 -16.83 9.39
CA THR A 57 -11.09 -17.64 9.69
C THR A 57 -10.95 -19.10 9.30
N ASN A 58 -9.94 -19.43 8.47
CA ASN A 58 -9.57 -20.79 8.09
C ASN A 58 -8.29 -21.25 8.81
N GLY A 59 -7.85 -20.51 9.84
CA GLY A 59 -6.62 -20.80 10.60
C GLY A 59 -5.33 -20.29 9.94
N GLY A 60 -5.42 -19.51 8.85
CA GLY A 60 -4.27 -18.94 8.16
C GLY A 60 -3.85 -17.54 8.67
N PRO A 61 -2.81 -16.94 8.07
CA PRO A 61 -2.28 -15.65 8.52
C PRO A 61 -2.98 -14.41 7.93
N VAL A 62 -3.81 -14.54 6.90
CA VAL A 62 -4.38 -13.37 6.20
C VAL A 62 -5.51 -12.73 7.02
N ILE A 63 -5.34 -11.46 7.39
CA ILE A 63 -6.32 -10.67 8.18
C ILE A 63 -6.96 -9.51 7.43
N LEU A 64 -6.40 -9.10 6.29
CA LEU A 64 -6.86 -8.01 5.42
C LEU A 64 -6.48 -8.33 3.97
N LEU A 65 -7.25 -7.79 3.02
CA LEU A 65 -6.92 -7.78 1.60
C LEU A 65 -6.94 -6.33 1.08
N GLN A 66 -5.91 -5.90 0.34
CA GLN A 66 -5.98 -4.66 -0.42
C GLN A 66 -6.63 -4.90 -1.79
N ALA A 67 -7.62 -4.09 -2.15
CA ALA A 67 -8.19 -4.09 -3.50
C ALA A 67 -7.53 -2.99 -4.34
N GLU A 68 -6.97 -3.37 -5.50
CA GLU A 68 -6.23 -2.46 -6.37
C GLU A 68 -5.01 -1.84 -5.65
N ASN A 69 -4.34 -0.87 -6.27
CA ASN A 69 -3.19 -0.17 -5.71
C ASN A 69 -3.19 1.30 -6.16
N GLU A 70 -3.32 2.23 -5.22
CA GLU A 70 -3.32 3.67 -5.52
C GLU A 70 -4.23 4.02 -6.71
N TYR A 71 -5.49 3.58 -6.63
CA TYR A 71 -6.52 3.95 -7.59
C TYR A 71 -6.95 5.41 -7.38
N SER A 72 -6.04 6.33 -7.71
CA SER A 72 -6.08 7.73 -7.28
C SER A 72 -5.78 8.72 -8.40
N MET A 73 -5.38 8.22 -9.58
CA MET A 73 -5.08 9.00 -10.77
C MET A 73 -5.89 8.46 -11.93
N PHE A 74 -6.62 9.35 -12.60
CA PHE A 74 -7.55 8.99 -13.68
C PHE A 74 -7.25 9.87 -14.88
N GLU A 75 -7.24 9.29 -16.08
CA GLU A 75 -7.14 10.09 -17.30
C GLU A 75 -8.38 10.99 -17.42
N GLY A 76 -8.16 12.31 -17.39
CA GLY A 76 -9.22 13.30 -17.33
C GLY A 76 -9.87 13.33 -15.95
N GLU A 77 -9.27 14.06 -15.02
CA GLU A 77 -9.71 14.26 -13.61
C GLU A 77 -11.23 14.51 -13.45
N ALA A 78 -11.90 15.00 -14.49
CA ALA A 78 -13.33 15.21 -14.56
C ALA A 78 -14.20 13.94 -14.41
N LEU A 79 -13.67 12.74 -14.66
CA LEU A 79 -14.45 11.50 -14.59
C LEU A 79 -14.46 10.84 -13.19
N GLY A 80 -13.48 11.15 -12.34
CA GLY A 80 -13.30 10.49 -11.04
C GLY A 80 -13.06 8.98 -11.14
N PRO A 81 -13.05 8.25 -10.01
CA PRO A 81 -12.81 6.81 -10.02
C PRO A 81 -13.93 6.04 -10.73
N ASP A 82 -13.58 5.08 -11.59
CA ASP A 82 -14.52 4.08 -12.08
C ASP A 82 -14.91 3.16 -10.91
N ARG A 83 -16.03 3.47 -10.28
CA ARG A 83 -16.56 2.74 -9.12
C ARG A 83 -16.89 1.29 -9.45
N GLN A 84 -17.26 0.99 -10.69
CA GLN A 84 -17.53 -0.38 -11.13
C GLN A 84 -16.24 -1.17 -11.25
N TYR A 85 -15.13 -0.53 -11.64
CA TYR A 85 -13.81 -1.16 -11.69
C TYR A 85 -13.35 -1.60 -10.30
N MET A 86 -13.46 -0.74 -9.29
CA MET A 86 -13.16 -1.12 -7.90
C MET A 86 -14.11 -2.21 -7.37
N GLN A 87 -15.41 -2.10 -7.69
CA GLN A 87 -16.38 -3.13 -7.30
C GLN A 87 -16.08 -4.49 -7.93
N TYR A 88 -15.51 -4.54 -9.14
CA TYR A 88 -15.12 -5.79 -9.79
C TYR A 88 -14.13 -6.58 -8.93
N PHE A 89 -13.10 -5.94 -8.38
CA PHE A 89 -12.12 -6.61 -7.51
C PHE A 89 -12.74 -7.07 -6.20
N ILE A 90 -13.57 -6.23 -5.58
CA ILE A 90 -14.29 -6.57 -4.36
C ILE A 90 -15.15 -7.81 -4.60
N ASN A 91 -15.94 -7.84 -5.68
CA ASN A 91 -16.78 -8.98 -6.02
C ASN A 91 -15.94 -10.23 -6.28
N LYS A 92 -14.86 -10.14 -7.06
CA LYS A 92 -13.97 -11.29 -7.30
C LYS A 92 -13.37 -11.87 -6.03
N ALA A 93 -13.00 -11.03 -5.07
CA ALA A 93 -12.50 -11.48 -3.78
C ALA A 93 -13.60 -12.15 -2.94
N ARG A 94 -14.81 -11.55 -2.89
CA ARG A 94 -15.95 -12.14 -2.16
C ARG A 94 -16.43 -13.44 -2.80
N ASP A 95 -16.51 -13.52 -4.11
CA ASP A 95 -16.86 -14.73 -4.88
C ASP A 95 -15.87 -15.88 -4.62
N ALA A 96 -14.59 -15.56 -4.36
CA ALA A 96 -13.56 -16.52 -3.98
C ALA A 96 -13.67 -17.00 -2.52
N GLY A 97 -14.60 -16.46 -1.73
CA GLY A 97 -14.83 -16.81 -0.33
C GLY A 97 -14.09 -15.93 0.68
N LEU A 98 -13.54 -14.78 0.26
CA LEU A 98 -12.85 -13.88 1.18
C LEU A 98 -13.82 -13.21 2.16
N VAL A 99 -13.63 -13.41 3.47
CA VAL A 99 -14.49 -12.79 4.50
C VAL A 99 -13.79 -11.73 5.34
N VAL A 100 -12.46 -11.66 5.28
CA VAL A 100 -11.71 -10.61 5.98
C VAL A 100 -11.98 -9.22 5.37
N PRO A 101 -11.74 -8.13 6.11
CA PRO A 101 -11.96 -6.79 5.59
C PRO A 101 -11.07 -6.46 4.39
N ILE A 102 -11.63 -5.72 3.44
CA ILE A 102 -10.94 -5.17 2.27
C ILE A 102 -10.52 -3.73 2.56
N THR A 103 -9.28 -3.38 2.22
CA THR A 103 -8.69 -2.05 2.38
C THR A 103 -8.29 -1.43 1.04
N SER A 104 -8.08 -0.12 1.02
CA SER A 104 -7.42 0.62 -0.06
C SER A 104 -6.08 1.18 0.42
N ASN A 105 -5.26 1.65 -0.52
CA ASN A 105 -4.13 2.54 -0.30
C ASN A 105 -4.21 3.71 -1.31
N ASP A 106 -5.04 4.70 -1.02
CA ASP A 106 -5.12 5.91 -1.86
C ASP A 106 -3.76 6.62 -1.86
N ALA A 107 -3.30 7.09 -3.00
CA ALA A 107 -2.01 7.76 -3.19
C ALA A 107 -1.77 8.98 -2.25
N SER A 108 -2.87 9.55 -1.77
CA SER A 108 -2.91 10.64 -0.80
C SER A 108 -4.26 10.56 -0.06
N ASN A 109 -4.49 11.44 0.92
CA ASN A 109 -5.74 11.46 1.67
C ASN A 109 -6.89 12.12 0.88
N ASN A 110 -7.27 11.54 -0.28
CA ASN A 110 -8.33 12.05 -1.15
C ASN A 110 -9.73 11.51 -0.80
N GLY A 111 -9.79 10.40 -0.06
CA GLY A 111 -11.03 9.71 0.30
C GLY A 111 -11.60 8.83 -0.82
N TYR A 112 -10.81 8.47 -1.84
CA TYR A 112 -11.29 7.58 -2.88
C TYR A 112 -11.64 6.20 -2.32
N ASN A 113 -12.82 5.69 -2.70
CA ASN A 113 -13.35 4.40 -2.25
C ASN A 113 -13.54 4.25 -0.73
N ALA A 114 -13.52 5.35 0.04
CA ALA A 114 -13.75 5.30 1.47
C ALA A 114 -15.16 4.78 1.82
N PRO A 115 -15.37 4.20 3.02
CA PRO A 115 -16.70 3.83 3.49
C PRO A 115 -17.71 4.97 3.34
N GLY A 116 -18.89 4.68 2.79
CA GLY A 116 -19.93 5.67 2.52
C GLY A 116 -19.87 6.31 1.13
N THR A 117 -18.82 6.05 0.33
CA THR A 117 -18.73 6.56 -1.06
C THR A 117 -19.60 5.79 -2.07
N GLY A 118 -20.24 4.70 -1.63
CA GLY A 118 -21.18 3.91 -2.44
C GLY A 118 -20.51 2.71 -3.11
N LEU A 119 -20.87 2.46 -4.38
CA LEU A 119 -20.33 1.36 -5.17
C LEU A 119 -18.79 1.43 -5.21
N GLY A 120 -18.13 0.30 -5.03
CA GLY A 120 -16.66 0.21 -4.99
C GLY A 120 -16.03 0.71 -3.69
N ALA A 121 -16.80 1.00 -2.65
CA ALA A 121 -16.26 1.36 -1.34
C ALA A 121 -15.62 0.15 -0.64
N VAL A 122 -14.46 0.35 -0.02
CA VAL A 122 -13.76 -0.65 0.80
C VAL A 122 -14.27 -0.62 2.25
N ASP A 123 -13.92 -1.63 3.05
CA ASP A 123 -14.31 -1.71 4.46
C ASP A 123 -13.48 -0.74 5.34
N ILE A 124 -12.20 -0.58 5.00
CA ILE A 124 -11.24 0.27 5.71
C ILE A 124 -10.52 1.16 4.69
N TYR A 125 -10.71 2.47 4.79
CA TYR A 125 -9.93 3.41 4.00
C TYR A 125 -8.49 3.50 4.51
N GLY A 126 -7.53 3.37 3.60
CA GLY A 126 -6.11 3.64 3.83
C GLY A 126 -5.57 4.55 2.74
N TYR A 127 -4.50 5.28 3.06
CA TYR A 127 -3.76 6.11 2.12
C TYR A 127 -2.26 6.06 2.41
N ASP A 128 -1.47 6.32 1.37
CA ASP A 128 -0.02 6.29 1.40
C ASP A 128 0.59 7.68 1.59
N GLN A 129 1.81 7.73 2.12
CA GLN A 129 2.53 8.99 2.33
C GLN A 129 4.04 8.78 2.22
N TYR A 130 4.68 9.53 1.31
CA TYR A 130 6.14 9.57 1.12
C TYR A 130 6.61 11.02 1.32
N PRO A 131 6.69 11.51 2.57
CA PRO A 131 6.75 12.94 2.83
C PRO A 131 8.14 13.55 2.56
N ILE A 132 9.18 12.73 2.44
CA ILE A 132 10.53 13.12 2.01
C ILE A 132 10.69 12.92 0.50
N GLY A 133 9.66 12.40 -0.18
CA GLY A 133 9.71 12.00 -1.57
C GLY A 133 10.60 10.78 -1.80
N VAL A 134 10.93 10.59 -3.06
CA VAL A 134 11.55 9.42 -3.66
C VAL A 134 12.63 9.91 -4.61
N GLY A 135 13.91 9.65 -4.30
CA GLY A 135 15.05 10.14 -5.08
C GLY A 135 16.27 10.52 -4.24
N TRP A 136 17.33 10.95 -4.93
CA TRP A 136 18.62 11.35 -4.36
C TRP A 136 18.53 12.75 -3.75
N TYR A 137 17.82 12.88 -2.63
CA TYR A 137 17.92 14.08 -1.82
C TYR A 137 19.27 14.09 -1.11
N SER A 138 19.83 15.29 -0.93
CA SER A 138 20.85 15.50 0.08
C SER A 138 20.30 14.99 1.41
N LEU A 139 21.03 14.08 2.09
CA LEU A 139 20.63 13.50 3.38
C LEU A 139 20.38 14.58 4.46
N CYS A 140 20.82 15.81 4.20
CA CYS A 140 20.72 16.96 5.07
C CYS A 140 19.57 17.93 4.69
N ASP A 141 18.97 17.79 3.51
CA ASP A 141 17.99 18.76 3.00
C ASP A 141 16.56 18.27 3.25
N TRP A 142 16.09 18.47 4.48
CA TRP A 142 14.75 18.12 4.91
C TRP A 142 13.75 19.22 4.53
N PRO A 143 12.60 18.89 3.91
CA PRO A 143 11.56 19.87 3.63
C PRO A 143 11.12 20.61 4.90
N ALA A 144 11.07 21.94 4.84
CA ALA A 144 10.58 22.75 5.94
C ALA A 144 9.12 22.38 6.27
N GLY A 145 8.81 22.23 7.55
CA GLY A 145 7.46 21.87 8.00
C GLY A 145 7.12 20.39 7.90
N LEU A 146 8.11 19.50 7.68
CA LEU A 146 7.90 18.06 7.83
C LEU A 146 7.41 17.78 9.26
N LYS A 147 6.16 17.31 9.36
CA LYS A 147 5.63 16.83 10.62
C LYS A 147 6.11 15.40 10.83
N VAL A 148 7.08 15.23 11.72
CA VAL A 148 7.46 13.92 12.26
C VAL A 148 6.43 13.55 13.33
N ASP A 149 5.19 13.35 12.90
CA ASP A 149 4.18 12.81 13.78
C ASP A 149 4.39 11.30 13.79
N LEU A 150 4.94 10.75 14.88
CA LEU A 150 4.64 9.35 15.21
C LEU A 150 3.12 9.25 15.10
N CYS A 151 2.61 8.37 14.24
CA CYS A 151 1.18 8.33 13.99
C CYS A 151 0.45 7.74 15.20
N PHE A 152 0.36 8.48 16.31
CA PHE A 152 -0.25 8.08 17.58
C PHE A 152 -1.76 7.85 17.44
N ARG A 153 -2.37 8.32 16.34
CA ARG A 153 -3.76 8.05 15.99
C ARG A 153 -3.92 6.98 14.91
N CYS A 154 -2.84 6.52 14.27
CA CYS A 154 -2.93 5.40 13.35
C CYS A 154 -3.17 4.13 14.16
N GLN A 155 -4.31 3.49 13.92
CA GLN A 155 -4.57 2.15 14.45
C GLN A 155 -3.94 1.07 13.57
N LYS A 156 -3.56 1.41 12.34
CA LYS A 156 -2.89 0.54 11.36
C LYS A 156 -1.81 1.36 10.65
N LEU A 157 -0.60 0.83 10.59
CA LEU A 157 0.53 1.42 9.89
C LEU A 157 1.30 0.30 9.20
N SER A 158 1.54 0.44 7.90
CA SER A 158 2.45 -0.41 7.14
C SER A 158 3.65 0.42 6.71
N LEU A 159 4.85 -0.14 6.79
CA LEU A 159 6.08 0.53 6.36
C LEU A 159 6.55 -0.09 5.05
N TYR A 160 6.55 0.70 3.98
CA TYR A 160 7.08 0.30 2.68
C TYR A 160 8.47 0.92 2.46
N SER A 161 9.57 0.16 2.39
CA SER A 161 9.71 -1.29 2.60
C SER A 161 10.45 -1.59 3.89
N ILE A 162 10.05 -2.64 4.61
CA ILE A 162 10.81 -3.17 5.76
C ILE A 162 12.08 -3.89 5.26
N GLY A 163 11.97 -4.63 4.16
CA GLY A 163 13.07 -5.19 3.37
C GLY A 163 12.61 -5.31 1.91
N GLY A 164 13.45 -4.96 0.95
CA GLY A 164 13.06 -4.91 -0.46
C GLY A 164 13.49 -6.13 -1.28
N GLY A 165 14.72 -6.61 -1.11
CA GLY A 165 15.24 -7.80 -1.80
C GLY A 165 15.87 -7.47 -3.17
N THR A 166 15.70 -8.38 -4.15
CA THR A 166 16.36 -8.33 -5.46
C THR A 166 15.37 -8.51 -6.61
N ASN A 167 15.48 -7.68 -7.64
CA ASN A 167 14.80 -7.82 -8.93
C ASN A 167 15.48 -8.89 -9.81
N TRP A 168 15.51 -10.13 -9.34
CA TRP A 168 16.17 -11.23 -10.04
C TRP A 168 15.43 -11.61 -11.33
N GLY A 169 16.12 -12.25 -12.28
CA GLY A 169 15.48 -12.85 -13.45
C GLY A 169 14.75 -11.87 -14.39
N ASN A 170 15.20 -10.61 -14.47
CA ASN A 170 14.52 -9.54 -15.22
C ASN A 170 13.08 -9.28 -14.76
N LEU A 171 12.80 -9.54 -13.48
CA LEU A 171 11.53 -9.19 -12.86
C LEU A 171 11.37 -7.66 -12.79
N GLY A 172 12.46 -6.90 -12.82
CA GLY A 172 12.51 -5.43 -12.76
C GLY A 172 11.87 -4.69 -13.96
N TYR A 173 11.26 -3.52 -13.71
CA TYR A 173 10.92 -2.53 -14.75
C TYR A 173 12.20 -1.86 -15.30
N LEU A 174 12.12 -1.28 -16.50
CA LEU A 174 13.27 -0.81 -17.27
C LEU A 174 14.16 0.21 -16.53
N ASP A 175 13.57 1.00 -15.63
CA ASP A 175 14.28 2.05 -14.88
C ASP A 175 14.84 1.56 -13.52
N PHE A 176 14.66 0.28 -13.19
CA PHE A 176 15.19 -0.32 -11.96
C PHE A 176 16.37 -1.25 -12.25
N TYR A 177 17.40 -1.14 -11.40
CA TYR A 177 18.51 -2.09 -11.38
C TYR A 177 18.11 -3.40 -10.69
N SER A 178 19.03 -4.37 -10.71
CA SER A 178 18.84 -5.66 -10.03
C SER A 178 18.63 -5.51 -8.52
N SER A 179 19.36 -4.61 -7.87
CA SER A 179 19.20 -4.38 -6.43
C SER A 179 17.88 -3.66 -6.17
N TYR A 180 17.14 -4.15 -5.18
CA TYR A 180 15.95 -3.52 -4.66
C TYR A 180 16.05 -3.35 -3.13
N ASP A 181 17.26 -3.06 -2.63
CA ASP A 181 17.54 -2.85 -1.20
C ASP A 181 16.75 -1.67 -0.61
N LEU A 182 16.50 -0.62 -1.41
CA LEU A 182 15.80 0.62 -1.04
C LEU A 182 16.36 1.38 0.17
N GLY A 183 17.53 1.01 0.69
CA GLY A 183 17.99 1.50 1.99
C GLY A 183 17.01 1.11 3.11
N ALA A 184 16.25 0.03 2.95
CA ALA A 184 15.27 -0.47 3.92
C ALA A 184 15.90 -0.84 5.26
N MET A 185 15.07 -1.16 6.26
CA MET A 185 15.55 -1.52 7.60
C MET A 185 16.31 -2.86 7.60
N ILE A 186 15.80 -3.83 6.87
CA ILE A 186 16.46 -5.10 6.55
C ILE A 186 17.14 -4.93 5.20
N ALA A 187 18.43 -5.20 5.14
CA ALA A 187 19.20 -5.10 3.90
C ALA A 187 18.86 -6.23 2.92
N GLU A 188 19.23 -6.06 1.64
CA GLU A 188 19.02 -7.07 0.59
C GLU A 188 19.66 -8.44 0.90
N ASP A 189 20.70 -8.49 1.72
CA ASP A 189 21.36 -9.71 2.19
C ASP A 189 20.81 -10.24 3.53
N ASP A 190 19.61 -9.79 3.91
CA ASP A 190 18.92 -10.08 5.16
C ASP A 190 19.63 -9.59 6.45
N THR A 191 20.69 -8.80 6.33
CA THR A 191 21.37 -8.24 7.51
C THR A 191 20.57 -7.09 8.13
N VAL A 192 20.68 -6.97 9.47
CA VAL A 192 19.95 -5.97 10.28
C VAL A 192 20.90 -5.01 11.01
N THR A 193 22.01 -4.66 10.36
CA THR A 193 23.09 -3.85 10.93
C THR A 193 22.83 -2.35 10.86
N ARG A 194 21.88 -1.89 10.04
CA ARG A 194 21.52 -0.48 9.89
C ARG A 194 20.87 0.04 11.17
N GLU A 195 21.29 1.21 11.64
CA GLU A 195 20.77 1.82 12.88
C GLU A 195 19.24 1.96 12.89
N LYS A 196 18.64 2.31 11.74
CA LYS A 196 17.19 2.42 11.57
C LYS A 196 16.41 1.15 11.93
N TYR A 197 17.02 -0.04 11.84
CA TYR A 197 16.39 -1.29 12.27
C TYR A 197 16.20 -1.32 13.79
N SER A 198 17.24 -0.98 14.55
CA SER A 198 17.18 -0.97 16.02
C SER A 198 16.23 0.11 16.54
N GLU A 199 16.17 1.27 15.87
CA GLU A 199 15.21 2.32 16.18
C GLU A 199 13.77 1.87 15.92
N ALA A 200 13.48 1.35 14.73
CA ALA A 200 12.14 0.87 14.38
C ALA A 200 11.68 -0.28 15.30
N LYS A 201 12.59 -1.16 15.72
CA LYS A 201 12.32 -2.20 16.72
C LYS A 201 11.87 -1.59 18.05
N SER A 202 12.54 -0.53 18.52
CA SER A 202 12.19 0.13 19.78
C SER A 202 10.80 0.77 19.72
N GLN A 203 10.48 1.47 18.63
CA GLN A 203 9.15 2.02 18.40
C GLN A 203 8.08 0.92 18.30
N GLY A 204 8.35 -0.17 17.57
CA GLY A 204 7.44 -1.30 17.45
C GLY A 204 7.14 -1.98 18.80
N GLN A 205 8.15 -2.17 19.65
CA GLN A 205 7.95 -2.70 21.00
C GLN A 205 7.15 -1.74 21.88
N PHE A 206 7.43 -0.44 21.79
CA PHE A 206 6.64 0.58 22.46
C PHE A 206 5.17 0.49 22.04
N PHE A 207 4.85 0.48 20.74
CA PHE A 207 3.47 0.41 20.26
C PHE A 207 2.77 -0.90 20.63
N LYS A 208 3.48 -2.03 20.64
CA LYS A 208 2.91 -3.31 21.07
C LYS A 208 2.41 -3.26 22.52
N LEU A 209 3.17 -2.60 23.41
CA LEU A 209 2.83 -2.45 24.83
C LEU A 209 1.87 -1.28 25.09
N ALA A 210 2.08 -0.16 24.38
CA ALA A 210 1.27 1.04 24.48
C ALA A 210 -0.13 0.80 23.93
N LEU A 211 -0.29 0.18 22.75
CA LEU A 211 -1.62 -0.12 22.20
C LEU A 211 -2.39 -1.12 23.07
N ALA A 212 -1.69 -2.09 23.67
CA ALA A 212 -2.26 -2.99 24.68
C ALA A 212 -2.75 -2.24 25.94
N THR A 213 -2.17 -1.09 26.25
CA THR A 213 -2.56 -0.24 27.39
C THR A 213 -3.52 0.90 27.01
N THR A 214 -3.56 1.33 25.74
CA THR A 214 -4.42 2.45 25.24
C THR A 214 -5.85 2.01 24.93
N LEU A 215 -6.15 0.70 24.93
CA LEU A 215 -7.53 0.22 25.14
C LEU A 215 -8.10 0.67 26.51
N HIS A 216 -7.29 1.28 27.38
CA HIS A 216 -7.69 2.05 28.56
C HIS A 216 -7.13 3.49 28.53
N GLY A 217 -7.89 4.44 27.98
CA GLY A 217 -8.02 5.77 28.59
C GLY A 217 -6.93 6.85 28.45
N LEU A 218 -5.88 6.71 27.63
CA LEU A 218 -4.78 7.70 27.61
C LEU A 218 -4.71 8.66 26.40
N SER A 219 -5.50 8.46 25.34
CA SER A 219 -5.42 9.33 24.14
C SER A 219 -5.84 10.79 24.38
N ASN A 220 -6.54 11.07 25.49
CA ASN A 220 -6.97 12.42 25.87
C ASN A 220 -6.01 13.15 26.83
N GLN A 221 -4.89 12.54 27.27
CA GLN A 221 -4.00 13.15 28.27
C GLN A 221 -2.62 13.60 27.74
N ILE A 222 -2.26 13.24 26.50
CA ILE A 222 -1.01 13.68 25.88
C ILE A 222 -1.29 14.92 25.02
N GLN A 223 -1.34 16.09 25.68
CA GLN A 223 -1.18 17.37 25.00
C GLN A 223 0.33 17.67 24.88
N PRO A 224 0.86 18.06 23.71
CA PRO A 224 2.26 18.46 23.60
C PRO A 224 2.50 19.68 24.48
N ARG A 225 3.31 19.52 25.53
CA ARG A 225 3.78 20.67 26.32
C ARG A 225 4.83 21.40 25.50
N CYS A 226 4.48 22.57 24.97
CA CYS A 226 5.47 23.52 24.46
C CYS A 226 6.41 23.92 25.61
N TYR A 227 7.71 23.64 25.46
CA TYR A 227 8.73 24.11 26.38
C TYR A 227 9.07 25.55 25.99
N HIS A 228 8.68 26.52 26.82
CA HIS A 228 9.21 27.88 26.70
C HIS A 228 10.57 27.91 27.42
N PRO A 229 11.67 28.29 26.75
CA PRO A 229 12.93 28.53 27.44
C PRO A 229 12.74 29.70 28.41
N ALA A 230 13.18 29.51 29.65
CA ALA A 230 13.20 30.58 30.65
C ALA A 230 14.19 31.67 30.20
N LEU A 231 13.76 32.94 30.37
CA LEU A 231 14.57 34.14 30.17
C LEU A 231 15.77 34.18 31.13
#